data_AF-A0A3D4EHG6-F1
#
_entry.id   AF-A0A3D4EHG6-F1
#
_cell.length_a   1.000
_cell.length_b   1.000
_cell.length_c   1.000
_cell.angle_alpha   90.00
_cell.angle_beta   90.00
_cell.angle_gamma   90.00
#
_symmetry.space_group_name_H-M   'P 1'
#
loop_
_entity.id
_entity.type
_entity.pdbx_description
1 polymer ?
#
loop_
_entity_poly.entity_id
_entity_poly.type
_entity_poly.pdbx_seq_one_letter_code
_entity_poly.pdbx_strand_id
1 'polypeptide(L)'
;MYCTRKVTDDLTWVGADDRRLACFEGVYGVPDGVSYNSYLLIDDKTVLFDTVDKAVSRTFFENVAHALGGRKLDYLVISHMEPDHAATIDELTLRYPDVTVVCNDRIKTMLGQFFRLSDTLKYHIVKEGDTLSTGKHNFTFVMAPMVHWPE
;
A
#
# COMPACT_ATOMS: atom_id res chain seq x y z
N MET A 1 9.01 -17.84 1.90
CA MET A 1 8.86 -18.24 0.48
C MET A 1 7.95 -17.21 -0.13
N TYR A 2 8.40 -16.47 -1.14
CA TYR A 2 7.59 -15.44 -1.79
C TYR A 2 6.61 -16.07 -2.78
N CYS A 3 5.50 -15.38 -3.01
CA CYS A 3 4.49 -15.68 -4.02
C CYS A 3 4.05 -14.36 -4.65
N THR A 4 4.62 -14.02 -5.80
CA THR A 4 4.32 -12.78 -6.53
C THR A 4 3.82 -13.10 -7.92
N ARG A 5 3.07 -12.17 -8.52
CA ARG A 5 2.57 -12.31 -9.88
C ARG A 5 2.80 -11.03 -10.67
N LYS A 6 3.46 -11.13 -11.83
CA LYS A 6 3.53 -10.02 -12.78
C LYS A 6 2.15 -9.73 -13.35
N VAL A 7 1.74 -8.46 -13.26
CA VAL A 7 0.53 -7.93 -13.90
C VAL A 7 0.93 -7.34 -15.25
N THR A 8 2.02 -6.56 -15.26
CA THR A 8 2.74 -6.07 -16.44
C THR A 8 4.23 -6.37 -16.26
N ASP A 9 5.07 -5.89 -17.19
CA ASP A 9 6.51 -6.11 -17.11
C ASP A 9 7.17 -5.44 -15.89
N ASP A 10 6.60 -4.31 -15.46
CA ASP A 10 7.05 -3.42 -14.39
C ASP A 10 6.13 -3.41 -13.15
N LEU A 11 4.87 -3.83 -13.26
CA LEU A 11 3.93 -3.90 -12.13
C LEU A 11 3.77 -5.34 -11.65
N THR A 12 4.06 -5.56 -10.37
CA THR A 12 3.99 -6.86 -9.71
C THR A 12 3.01 -6.83 -8.54
N TRP A 13 2.08 -7.78 -8.49
CA TRP A 13 1.28 -8.02 -7.30
C TRP A 13 2.16 -8.63 -6.20
N VAL A 14 2.11 -7.99 -5.02
CA VAL A 14 2.92 -8.33 -3.83
C VAL A 14 2.07 -8.55 -2.58
N GLY A 15 0.75 -8.51 -2.72
CA GLY A 15 -0.22 -8.79 -1.66
C GLY A 15 -0.22 -10.26 -1.20
N ALA A 16 -1.34 -10.72 -0.64
CA ALA A 16 -1.50 -12.11 -0.22
C ALA A 16 -2.98 -12.51 -0.03
N ASP A 17 -3.26 -13.80 -0.24
CA ASP A 17 -4.56 -14.41 0.04
C ASP A 17 -4.66 -14.82 1.52
N ASP A 18 -5.80 -14.55 2.15
CA ASP A 18 -6.19 -15.13 3.43
C ASP A 18 -7.38 -16.08 3.28
N ARG A 19 -7.09 -17.37 3.42
CA ARG A 19 -8.09 -18.47 3.40
C ARG A 19 -8.48 -18.95 4.80
N ARG A 20 -7.98 -18.30 5.86
CA ARG A 20 -8.28 -18.65 7.26
C ARG A 20 -9.40 -17.79 7.83
N LEU A 21 -9.62 -16.61 7.27
CA LEU A 21 -10.69 -15.72 7.68
C LEU A 21 -12.05 -16.36 7.39
N ALA A 22 -12.91 -16.45 8.41
CA ALA A 22 -14.27 -16.98 8.24
C ALA A 22 -15.25 -15.90 7.78
N CYS A 23 -15.14 -14.70 8.35
CA CYS A 23 -15.97 -13.54 8.03
C CYS A 23 -15.11 -12.30 7.78
N PHE A 24 -15.24 -11.70 6.61
CA PHE A 24 -14.69 -10.39 6.29
C PHE A 24 -15.51 -9.29 6.97
N GLU A 25 -14.82 -8.29 7.53
CA GLU A 25 -15.40 -7.22 8.38
C GLU A 25 -16.26 -7.73 9.56
N GLY A 26 -16.10 -9.00 9.94
CA GLY A 26 -16.91 -9.65 10.97
C GLY A 26 -18.36 -9.96 10.57
N VAL A 27 -18.77 -9.68 9.32
CA VAL A 27 -20.16 -9.82 8.87
C VAL A 27 -20.33 -10.62 7.56
N TYR A 28 -19.36 -10.59 6.65
CA TYR A 28 -19.49 -11.26 5.35
C TYR A 28 -18.77 -12.60 5.35
N GLY A 29 -19.51 -13.70 5.21
CA GLY A 29 -18.90 -15.03 5.08
C GLY A 29 -18.04 -15.12 3.82
N VAL A 30 -16.80 -15.60 3.96
CA VAL A 30 -15.81 -15.70 2.87
C VAL A 30 -15.28 -17.13 2.74
N PRO A 31 -16.11 -18.10 2.29
CA PRO A 31 -15.74 -19.52 2.27
C PRO A 31 -14.54 -19.82 1.36
N ASP A 32 -14.30 -19.00 0.33
CA ASP A 32 -13.17 -19.10 -0.58
C ASP A 32 -11.97 -18.21 -0.16
N GLY A 33 -12.10 -17.48 0.96
CA GLY A 33 -11.13 -16.51 1.45
C GLY A 33 -11.23 -15.13 0.80
N VAL A 34 -10.25 -14.28 1.13
CA VAL A 34 -10.08 -12.93 0.58
C VAL A 34 -8.66 -12.73 0.08
N SER A 35 -8.45 -11.75 -0.80
CA SER A 35 -7.11 -11.31 -1.19
C SER A 35 -6.91 -9.86 -0.79
N TYR A 36 -5.82 -9.61 -0.06
CA TYR A 36 -5.35 -8.26 0.22
C TYR A 36 -4.36 -7.87 -0.86
N ASN A 37 -4.78 -6.97 -1.75
CA ASN A 37 -4.05 -6.67 -2.98
C ASN A 37 -3.19 -5.41 -2.81
N SER A 38 -1.87 -5.58 -2.89
CA SER A 38 -0.93 -4.47 -3.04
C SER A 38 -0.06 -4.71 -4.26
N TYR A 39 0.42 -3.62 -4.87
CA TYR A 39 1.18 -3.69 -6.11
C TYR A 39 2.48 -2.91 -6.00
N LEU A 40 3.57 -3.49 -6.47
CA LEU A 40 4.87 -2.84 -6.56
C LEU A 40 5.21 -2.58 -8.04
N LEU A 41 5.40 -1.30 -8.36
CA LEU A 41 5.92 -0.83 -9.64
C LEU A 41 7.43 -0.63 -9.56
N ILE A 42 8.14 -1.18 -10.53
CA ILE A 42 9.57 -0.93 -10.74
C ILE A 42 9.75 0.01 -11.93
N ASP A 43 9.91 1.29 -11.65
CA ASP A 43 10.28 2.33 -12.62
C ASP A 43 11.67 2.90 -12.28
N ASP A 44 12.02 4.11 -12.76
CA ASP A 44 13.18 4.84 -12.27
C ASP A 44 13.06 5.05 -10.74
N LYS A 45 11.83 5.28 -10.26
CA LYS A 45 11.43 5.25 -8.85
C LYS A 45 10.54 4.05 -8.57
N THR A 46 10.76 3.37 -7.45
CA THR A 46 9.90 2.26 -7.05
C THR A 46 8.67 2.79 -6.31
N VAL A 47 7.50 2.23 -6.62
CA VAL A 47 6.23 2.68 -6.04
C VAL A 47 5.48 1.47 -5.52
N LEU A 48 5.13 1.48 -4.24
CA LEU A 48 4.20 0.52 -3.67
C LEU A 48 2.83 1.18 -3.53
N PHE A 49 1.79 0.48 -3.97
CA PHE A 49 0.39 0.91 -3.85
C PHE A 49 -0.28 0.12 -2.73
N ASP A 50 -0.72 0.86 -1.72
CA ASP A 50 -1.32 0.38 -0.47
C ASP A 50 -0.47 -0.68 0.26
N THR A 51 -1.00 -1.14 1.39
CA THR A 51 -0.44 -2.25 2.16
C THR A 51 -1.51 -3.32 2.34
N VAL A 52 -1.40 -4.13 3.39
CA VAL A 52 -2.30 -5.26 3.64
C VAL A 52 -2.72 -5.31 5.11
N ASP A 53 -3.73 -6.13 5.38
CA ASP A 53 -4.09 -6.57 6.71
C ASP A 53 -2.90 -7.28 7.42
N LYS A 54 -2.85 -7.15 8.75
CA LYS A 54 -1.85 -7.82 9.60
C LYS A 54 -1.89 -9.35 9.46
N ALA A 55 -3.03 -9.93 9.12
CA ALA A 55 -3.22 -11.37 8.93
C ALA A 55 -2.23 -11.97 7.92
N VAL A 56 -1.82 -11.20 6.91
CA VAL A 56 -0.92 -11.64 5.84
C VAL A 56 0.40 -10.86 5.76
N SER A 57 0.71 -10.05 6.78
CA SER A 57 1.87 -9.14 6.79
C SER A 57 3.19 -9.82 6.45
N ARG A 58 3.42 -11.01 6.99
CA ARG A 58 4.65 -11.77 6.73
C ARG A 58 4.84 -12.06 5.24
N THR A 59 3.82 -12.62 4.59
CA THR A 59 3.88 -12.96 3.16
C THR A 59 4.06 -11.72 2.32
N PHE A 60 3.31 -10.65 2.65
CA PHE A 60 3.43 -9.36 1.99
C PHE A 60 4.85 -8.79 2.06
N PHE A 61 5.49 -8.75 3.24
CA PHE A 61 6.86 -8.24 3.34
C PHE A 61 7.89 -9.15 2.65
N GLU A 62 7.70 -10.47 2.68
CA GLU A 62 8.54 -11.39 1.89
C GLU A 62 8.40 -11.12 0.37
N ASN A 63 7.19 -10.82 -0.09
CA ASN A 63 6.88 -10.48 -1.48
C ASN A 63 7.46 -9.14 -1.91
N VAL A 64 7.27 -8.09 -1.11
CA VAL A 64 7.81 -6.74 -1.37
C VAL A 64 9.34 -6.79 -1.44
N ALA A 65 9.99 -7.45 -0.47
CA ALA A 65 11.45 -7.58 -0.48
C ALA A 65 11.96 -8.34 -1.70
N HIS A 66 11.28 -9.42 -2.10
CA HIS A 66 11.61 -10.17 -3.31
C HIS A 66 11.46 -9.32 -4.57
N ALA A 67 10.31 -8.66 -4.74
CA ALA A 67 10.01 -7.89 -5.94
C ALA A 67 10.87 -6.61 -6.07
N LEU A 68 11.27 -6.00 -4.95
CA LEU A 68 12.25 -4.91 -4.96
C LEU A 68 13.64 -5.37 -5.41
N GLY A 69 14.02 -6.63 -5.19
CA GLY A 69 15.31 -7.16 -5.62
C GLY A 69 16.52 -6.37 -5.09
N GLY A 70 16.41 -5.82 -3.88
CA GLY A 70 17.44 -4.97 -3.26
C GLY A 70 17.41 -3.49 -3.67
N ARG A 71 16.49 -3.09 -4.55
CA ARG A 71 16.23 -1.66 -4.80
C ARG A 71 15.60 -1.01 -3.57
N LYS A 72 15.86 0.29 -3.41
CA LYS A 72 15.16 1.14 -2.45
C LYS A 72 13.66 1.18 -2.78
N LEU A 73 12.81 1.31 -1.76
CA LEU A 73 11.41 1.75 -1.90
C LEU A 73 11.35 3.29 -1.87
N ASP A 74 10.99 3.93 -2.98
CA ASP A 74 10.96 5.40 -3.09
C ASP A 74 9.63 5.97 -2.60
N TYR A 75 8.52 5.40 -3.06
CA TYR A 75 7.17 5.88 -2.74
C TYR A 75 6.26 4.77 -2.19
N LEU A 76 5.47 5.13 -1.18
CA LEU A 76 4.27 4.40 -0.78
C LEU A 76 3.07 5.30 -1.12
N VAL A 77 2.28 4.90 -2.12
CA VAL A 77 1.00 5.55 -2.44
C VAL A 77 -0.06 4.90 -1.58
N ILE A 78 -0.76 5.71 -0.78
CA ILE A 78 -1.89 5.26 0.04
C ILE A 78 -3.16 5.85 -0.56
N SER A 79 -4.08 4.97 -0.93
CA SER A 79 -5.38 5.33 -1.50
C SER A 79 -6.52 5.18 -0.50
N HIS A 80 -6.38 4.30 0.50
CA HIS A 80 -7.44 3.94 1.45
C HIS A 80 -6.86 3.60 2.83
N MET A 81 -7.54 4.01 3.90
CA MET A 81 -7.06 3.91 5.27
C MET A 81 -7.74 2.81 6.10
N GLU A 82 -8.68 2.07 5.53
CA GLU A 82 -9.26 0.91 6.21
C GLU A 82 -8.20 -0.13 6.55
N PRO A 83 -8.27 -0.77 7.74
CA PRO A 83 -7.18 -1.61 8.22
C PRO A 83 -6.76 -2.75 7.29
N ASP A 84 -7.65 -3.31 6.48
CA ASP A 84 -7.30 -4.35 5.52
C ASP A 84 -6.40 -3.87 4.37
N HIS A 85 -6.33 -2.55 4.14
CA HIS A 85 -5.42 -1.88 3.21
C HIS A 85 -4.23 -1.21 3.91
N ALA A 86 -4.38 -0.83 5.18
CA ALA A 86 -3.49 0.11 5.84
C ALA A 86 -2.76 -0.43 7.09
N ALA A 87 -3.16 -1.59 7.62
CA ALA A 87 -2.72 -2.02 8.95
C ALA A 87 -1.22 -2.35 9.08
N THR A 88 -0.47 -2.38 7.97
CA THR A 88 0.97 -2.67 7.95
C THR A 88 1.83 -1.46 7.56
N ILE A 89 1.24 -0.26 7.45
CA ILE A 89 1.96 0.98 7.12
C ILE A 89 3.05 1.31 8.15
N ASP A 90 2.76 1.18 9.45
CA ASP A 90 3.72 1.46 10.52
C ASP A 90 4.97 0.59 10.38
N GLU A 91 4.81 -0.72 10.25
CA GLU A 91 5.89 -1.68 10.05
C GLU A 91 6.65 -1.41 8.74
N LEU A 92 5.94 -1.03 7.68
CA LEU A 92 6.56 -0.71 6.40
C LEU A 92 7.49 0.51 6.52
N THR A 93 7.05 1.58 7.19
CA THR A 93 7.87 2.78 7.37
C THR A 93 9.08 2.54 8.27
N LEU A 94 9.02 1.57 9.19
CA LEU A 94 10.17 1.13 9.98
C LEU A 94 11.19 0.35 9.12
N ARG A 95 10.72 -0.48 8.19
CA ARG A 95 11.57 -1.26 7.28
C ARG A 95 12.19 -0.40 6.17
N TYR A 96 11.47 0.63 5.72
CA TYR A 96 11.88 1.54 4.64
C TYR A 96 11.82 3.00 5.12
N PRO A 97 12.73 3.43 6.03
CA PRO A 97 12.65 4.74 6.69
C PRO A 97 12.81 5.94 5.73
N ASP A 98 13.38 5.73 4.54
CA ASP A 98 13.58 6.76 3.53
C ASP A 98 12.43 6.88 2.51
N VAL A 99 11.35 6.10 2.69
CA VAL A 99 10.16 6.13 1.82
C VAL A 99 9.45 7.47 1.94
N THR A 100 8.90 7.95 0.82
CA THR A 100 7.98 9.10 0.82
C THR A 100 6.56 8.59 0.68
N VAL A 101 5.71 8.93 1.64
CA VAL A 101 4.28 8.62 1.59
C VAL A 101 3.59 9.61 0.67
N VAL A 102 2.92 9.11 -0.36
CA VAL A 102 2.12 9.88 -1.32
C VAL A 102 0.65 9.66 -0.97
N CYS A 103 -0.03 10.70 -0.52
CA CYS A 103 -1.43 10.61 -0.09
C CYS A 103 -2.08 12.00 -0.10
N ASN A 104 -3.37 12.09 0.18
CA ASN A 104 -4.01 13.39 0.38
C ASN A 104 -3.95 13.87 1.84
N ASP A 105 -4.51 15.06 2.09
CA ASP A 105 -4.58 15.69 3.41
C ASP A 105 -5.33 14.82 4.45
N ARG A 106 -6.46 14.21 4.05
CA ARG A 106 -7.32 13.42 4.94
C ARG A 106 -6.61 12.16 5.38
N ILE A 107 -5.97 11.45 4.45
CA ILE A 107 -5.15 10.27 4.73
C ILE A 107 -4.02 10.64 5.69
N LYS A 108 -3.32 11.77 5.48
CA LYS A 108 -2.27 12.20 6.41
C LYS A 108 -2.81 12.45 7.82
N THR A 109 -3.98 13.07 7.96
CA THR A 109 -4.63 13.23 9.26
C THR A 109 -4.94 11.88 9.91
N MET A 110 -5.52 10.94 9.16
CA MET A 110 -5.87 9.61 9.66
C MET A 110 -4.65 8.77 10.02
N LEU A 111 -3.56 8.86 9.25
CA LEU A 111 -2.28 8.24 9.59
C LEU A 111 -1.79 8.66 10.98
N GLY A 112 -1.87 9.96 11.30
CA GLY A 112 -1.52 10.49 12.61
C GLY A 112 -2.46 10.08 13.74
N GLN A 113 -3.67 9.61 13.43
CA GLN A 113 -4.63 9.08 14.39
C GLN A 113 -4.46 7.58 14.61
N PHE A 114 -4.14 6.83 13.54
CA PHE A 114 -4.11 5.37 13.57
C PHE A 114 -2.74 4.83 13.98
N PHE A 115 -1.66 5.53 13.66
CA PHE A 115 -0.30 5.04 13.83
C PHE A 115 0.59 6.04 14.55
N ARG A 116 1.67 5.52 15.14
CA ARG A 116 2.78 6.32 15.68
C ARG A 116 3.93 6.28 14.69
N LEU A 117 3.91 7.19 13.73
CA LEU A 117 4.90 7.27 12.67
C LEU A 117 6.07 8.18 13.07
N SER A 118 7.21 8.03 12.40
CA SER A 118 8.39 8.87 12.63
C SER A 118 8.10 10.34 12.28
N ASP A 119 8.57 11.27 13.11
CA ASP A 119 8.53 12.72 12.82
C ASP A 119 9.33 13.10 11.56
N THR A 120 10.27 12.24 11.15
CA THR A 120 11.08 12.43 9.94
C THR A 120 10.46 11.82 8.68
N LEU A 121 9.30 11.17 8.79
CA LEU A 121 8.61 10.56 7.66
C LEU A 121 8.22 11.63 6.64
N LYS A 122 8.55 11.38 5.37
CA LYS A 122 8.30 12.32 4.27
C LYS A 122 6.90 12.09 3.73
N TYR A 123 6.19 13.19 3.46
CA TYR A 123 4.88 13.18 2.84
C TYR A 123 4.89 14.01 1.56
N HIS A 124 4.30 13.49 0.50
CA HIS A 124 3.98 14.19 -0.73
C HIS A 124 2.45 14.28 -0.84
N ILE A 125 1.91 15.45 -0.48
CA ILE A 125 0.46 15.66 -0.42
C ILE A 125 -0.10 16.00 -1.79
N VAL A 126 -1.01 15.17 -2.29
CA VAL A 126 -1.66 15.32 -3.59
C VAL A 126 -3.11 15.80 -3.46
N LYS A 127 -3.58 16.53 -4.47
CA LYS A 127 -4.95 16.99 -4.64
C LYS A 127 -5.57 16.35 -5.89
N GLU A 128 -6.87 16.57 -6.07
CA GLU A 128 -7.59 16.20 -7.30
C GLU A 128 -6.86 16.72 -8.55
N GLY A 129 -6.58 15.82 -9.49
CA GLY A 129 -5.92 16.15 -10.76
C GLY A 129 -4.42 16.37 -10.67
N ASP A 130 -3.81 16.33 -9.47
CA ASP A 130 -2.35 16.38 -9.34
C ASP A 130 -1.71 15.18 -10.02
N THR A 131 -0.43 15.31 -10.35
CA THR A 131 0.33 14.27 -11.03
C THR A 131 1.65 13.95 -10.34
N LEU A 132 2.11 12.71 -10.49
CA LEU A 132 3.42 12.26 -10.01
C LEU A 132 4.12 11.44 -11.10
N SER A 133 5.26 11.93 -11.56
CA SER A 133 6.14 11.17 -12.46
C SER A 133 7.14 10.35 -11.66
N THR A 134 7.34 9.10 -12.07
CA THR A 134 8.23 8.14 -11.40
C THR A 134 9.31 7.58 -12.34
N GLY A 135 9.45 8.19 -13.52
CA GLY A 135 10.28 7.72 -14.62
C GLY A 135 9.45 7.63 -15.89
N LYS A 136 9.24 6.41 -16.36
CA LYS A 136 8.39 6.10 -17.53
C LYS A 136 6.90 6.37 -17.27
N HIS A 137 6.46 6.26 -16.02
CA HIS A 137 5.07 6.43 -15.63
C HIS A 137 4.81 7.83 -15.09
N ASN A 138 3.63 8.35 -15.43
CA ASN A 138 3.06 9.56 -14.85
C ASN A 138 1.65 9.25 -14.33
N PHE A 139 1.47 9.35 -13.02
CA PHE A 139 0.19 9.12 -12.35
C PHE A 139 -0.62 10.41 -12.30
N THR A 140 -1.95 10.28 -12.34
CA THR A 140 -2.90 11.35 -12.02
C THR A 140 -3.74 10.88 -10.85
N PHE A 141 -3.89 11.72 -9.83
CA PHE A 141 -4.68 11.39 -8.64
C PHE A 141 -6.11 11.88 -8.79
N VAL A 142 -7.06 10.97 -8.56
CA VAL A 142 -8.50 11.24 -8.59
C VAL A 142 -9.06 10.87 -7.23
N MET A 143 -9.76 11.80 -6.59
CA MET A 143 -10.36 11.64 -5.28
C MET A 143 -11.74 11.00 -5.43
N ALA A 144 -12.00 9.97 -4.63
CA ALA A 144 -13.28 9.26 -4.61
C ALA A 144 -13.85 9.20 -3.18
N PRO A 145 -14.09 10.35 -2.52
CA PRO A 145 -14.55 10.36 -1.14
C PRO A 145 -15.93 9.73 -1.02
N MET A 146 -16.14 9.03 0.09
CA MET A 146 -17.32 8.23 0.38
C MET A 146 -17.53 7.03 -0.55
N VAL A 147 -16.47 6.58 -1.23
CA VAL A 147 -16.43 5.31 -1.97
C VAL A 147 -15.36 4.39 -1.38
N HIS A 148 -15.50 3.92 -0.15
CA HIS A 148 -16.61 4.04 0.80
C HIS A 148 -16.19 4.76 2.10
N TRP A 149 -14.97 5.28 2.13
CA TRP A 149 -14.39 6.00 3.24
C TRP A 149 -14.19 7.49 2.90
N PRO A 150 -14.04 8.38 3.90
CA PRO A 150 -14.04 9.82 3.68
C PRO A 150 -12.80 10.37 2.97
N GLU A 151 -11.68 9.65 2.96
CA GLU A 151 -10.45 10.06 2.28
C GLU A 151 -10.58 10.27 0.77
#